data_AF-A0A950X686-F1
#
_entry.id   AF-A0A950X686-F1
#
_cell.length_a   1.000
_cell.length_b   1.000
_cell.length_c   1.000
_cell.angle_alpha   90.00
_cell.angle_beta   90.00
_cell.angle_gamma   90.00
#
_symmetry.space_group_name_H-M   'P 1'
#
loop_
_entity.id
_entity.type
_entity.pdbx_description
1 polymer ?
#
loop_
_entity_poly.entity_id
_entity_poly.type
_entity_poly.pdbx_seq_one_letter_code
_entity_poly.pdbx_strand_id
1 'polypeptide(L)'
;MSQPPNKNPIYPCVETGLWTSIPKPPPKGDLLFTLKAIDSEQSKQVKSANRLTFHAVGCSGRYEQYPDVQQPGPLVARALQSQVTNPAIFGGYASAESASFLYHLGDIVYKEESENVSAAAADPRGKDQAAMYDSQFYQQYASYEREIFSIPGNHDCKFSKNPERSGIDHYLINFCDSNRRISPDNRSNTTRKTMVQPYPYWTLETPVAYFVGLDTNDVNGGLLD
;
A
#
# COMPACT_ATOMS: atom_id res chain seq x y z
N MET A 1 27.30 -37.19 17.30
CA MET A 1 26.02 -37.47 16.61
C MET A 1 25.42 -36.14 16.22
N SER A 2 25.54 -35.75 14.95
CA SER A 2 24.99 -34.51 14.43
C SER A 2 23.47 -34.62 14.37
N GLN A 3 22.74 -33.68 14.99
CA GLN A 3 21.31 -33.56 14.74
C GLN A 3 21.08 -33.27 13.25
N PRO A 4 20.05 -33.86 12.62
CA PRO A 4 19.71 -33.52 11.25
C PRO A 4 19.32 -32.03 11.17
N PRO A 5 19.58 -31.37 10.03
CA PRO A 5 19.17 -29.99 9.84
C PRO A 5 17.67 -29.89 10.04
N ASN A 6 17.26 -28.98 10.92
CA ASN A 6 15.87 -28.66 11.20
C ASN A 6 15.20 -28.34 9.85
N LYS A 7 14.21 -29.13 9.43
CA LYS A 7 13.41 -28.80 8.25
C LYS A 7 12.80 -27.43 8.53
N ASN A 8 13.21 -26.41 7.79
CA ASN A 8 12.53 -25.11 7.80
C ASN A 8 11.03 -25.41 7.66
N PRO A 9 10.17 -24.91 8.57
CA PRO A 9 8.74 -25.00 8.33
C PRO A 9 8.49 -24.32 6.99
N ILE A 10 7.95 -25.07 6.03
CA ILE A 10 7.45 -24.51 4.79
C ILE A 10 6.34 -23.57 5.21
N TYR A 11 6.63 -22.28 5.27
CA TYR A 11 5.60 -21.26 5.44
C TYR A 11 4.68 -21.38 4.22
N PRO A 12 3.37 -21.64 4.40
CA PRO A 12 2.46 -21.88 3.29
C PRO A 12 2.13 -20.61 2.47
N CYS A 13 2.95 -19.56 2.54
CA CYS A 13 2.77 -18.31 1.79
C CYS A 13 3.15 -18.43 0.30
N VAL A 14 3.11 -19.61 -0.31
CA VAL A 14 3.57 -19.79 -1.70
C VAL A 14 2.44 -20.28 -2.59
N GLU A 15 1.48 -19.40 -2.81
CA GLU A 15 0.66 -19.41 -4.01
C GLU A 15 1.51 -18.93 -5.21
N THR A 16 2.55 -19.68 -5.59
CA THR A 16 3.43 -19.23 -6.67
C THR A 16 2.76 -19.36 -8.04
N GLY A 17 2.82 -18.31 -8.85
CA GLY A 17 2.43 -18.37 -10.27
C GLY A 17 0.92 -18.39 -10.54
N LEU A 18 0.09 -17.93 -9.61
CA LEU A 18 -1.31 -17.63 -9.94
C LEU A 18 -1.40 -16.19 -10.46
N TRP A 19 -1.65 -16.09 -11.76
CA TRP A 19 -1.99 -14.83 -12.39
C TRP A 19 -3.37 -14.36 -11.94
N THR A 20 -3.47 -13.13 -11.43
CA THR A 20 -4.76 -12.50 -11.15
C THR A 20 -5.03 -11.37 -12.13
N SER A 21 -6.07 -11.56 -12.94
CA SER A 21 -6.54 -10.52 -13.85
C SER A 21 -7.17 -9.35 -13.10
N ILE A 22 -6.81 -8.13 -13.50
CA ILE A 22 -7.49 -6.93 -13.03
C ILE A 22 -8.91 -6.92 -13.60
N PRO A 23 -9.97 -6.72 -12.77
CA PRO A 23 -11.36 -6.95 -13.16
C PRO A 23 -11.92 -5.94 -14.19
N LYS A 24 -11.15 -4.90 -14.53
CA LYS A 24 -11.52 -3.87 -15.50
C LYS A 24 -10.33 -3.61 -16.40
N PRO A 25 -10.49 -3.40 -17.72
CA PRO A 25 -9.38 -3.04 -18.60
C PRO A 25 -8.80 -1.67 -18.21
N PRO A 26 -7.53 -1.39 -18.58
CA PRO A 26 -6.97 -0.05 -18.39
C PRO A 26 -7.79 0.99 -19.16
N PRO A 27 -7.90 2.23 -18.64
CA PRO A 27 -8.51 3.32 -19.37
C PRO A 27 -7.75 3.58 -20.68
N LYS A 28 -8.45 4.14 -21.68
CA LYS A 28 -7.83 4.54 -22.94
C LYS A 28 -6.93 5.78 -22.72
N GLY A 29 -5.74 5.77 -23.32
CA GLY A 29 -4.78 6.87 -23.25
C GLY A 29 -3.60 6.58 -22.33
N ASP A 30 -2.81 7.60 -22.05
CA ASP A 30 -1.62 7.47 -21.22
C ASP A 30 -2.02 7.27 -19.75
N LEU A 31 -1.41 6.29 -19.09
CA LEU A 31 -1.56 6.06 -17.64
C LEU A 31 -0.64 7.00 -16.85
N LEU A 32 -0.53 8.24 -17.32
CA LEU A 32 0.32 9.29 -16.76
C LEU A 32 -0.53 10.27 -15.95
N PHE A 33 -0.03 10.63 -14.77
CA PHE A 33 -0.56 11.72 -13.98
C PHE A 33 0.60 12.51 -13.37
N THR A 34 0.34 13.74 -12.94
CA THR A 34 1.39 14.65 -12.48
C THR A 34 1.25 14.96 -11.01
N LEU A 35 2.37 15.09 -10.29
CA LEU A 35 2.36 15.54 -8.90
C LEU A 35 1.66 16.88 -8.78
N LYS A 36 1.83 17.78 -9.76
CA LYS A 36 1.16 19.09 -9.80
C LYS A 36 -0.36 18.99 -9.77
N ALA A 37 -0.95 18.01 -10.45
CA ALA A 37 -2.40 17.82 -10.48
C ALA A 37 -2.95 17.28 -9.15
N ILE A 38 -2.13 16.54 -8.39
CA ILE A 38 -2.52 15.93 -7.11
C ILE A 38 -2.23 16.85 -5.93
N ASP A 39 -1.03 17.43 -5.91
CA ASP A 39 -0.49 18.32 -4.89
C ASP A 39 0.38 19.40 -5.55
N SER A 40 -0.27 20.49 -5.94
CA SER A 40 0.39 21.59 -6.64
C SER A 40 1.43 22.32 -5.77
N GLU A 41 1.28 22.29 -4.45
CA GLU A 41 2.21 22.95 -3.53
C GLU A 41 3.48 22.12 -3.38
N GLN A 42 3.36 20.80 -3.17
CA GLN A 42 4.53 19.91 -3.18
C GLN A 42 5.26 19.94 -4.52
N SER A 43 4.54 19.97 -5.65
CA SER A 43 5.17 20.13 -6.96
C SER A 43 5.98 21.43 -7.09
N LYS A 44 5.47 22.57 -6.58
CA LYS A 44 6.21 23.84 -6.58
C LYS A 44 7.44 23.79 -5.68
N GLN A 45 7.33 23.15 -4.50
CA GLN A 45 8.44 22.99 -3.57
C GLN A 45 9.57 22.17 -4.20
N VAL A 46 9.25 21.02 -4.77
CA VAL A 46 10.21 20.15 -5.48
C VAL A 46 10.90 20.90 -6.62
N LYS A 47 10.13 21.64 -7.42
CA LYS A 47 10.67 22.43 -8.53
C LYS A 47 11.62 23.52 -8.04
N SER A 48 11.25 24.26 -6.99
CA SER A 48 12.05 25.36 -6.44
C SER A 48 13.34 24.86 -5.80
N ALA A 49 13.28 23.73 -5.10
CA ALA A 49 14.44 23.10 -4.48
C ALA A 49 15.33 22.37 -5.49
N ASN A 50 14.82 22.09 -6.70
CA ASN A 50 15.41 21.17 -7.68
C ASN A 50 15.82 19.83 -7.03
N ARG A 51 14.98 19.35 -6.13
CA ARG A 51 15.21 18.16 -5.31
C ARG A 51 13.87 17.57 -4.92
N LEU A 52 13.81 16.24 -4.89
CA LEU A 52 12.66 15.48 -4.46
C LEU A 52 13.09 14.51 -3.35
N THR A 53 12.37 14.54 -2.23
CA THR A 53 12.49 13.57 -1.14
C THR A 53 11.15 12.87 -0.98
N PHE A 54 11.14 11.56 -0.77
CA PHE A 54 9.92 10.80 -0.55
C PHE A 54 10.20 9.64 0.40
N HIS A 55 9.16 9.17 1.08
CA HIS A 55 9.24 7.95 1.87
C HIS A 55 8.86 6.73 1.01
N ALA A 56 9.39 5.56 1.34
CA ALA A 56 9.00 4.30 0.73
C ALA A 56 8.78 3.23 1.80
N VAL A 57 7.65 2.52 1.71
CA VAL A 57 7.28 1.41 2.61
C VAL A 57 6.53 0.36 1.79
N GLY A 58 6.67 -0.91 2.13
CA GLY A 58 5.80 -1.99 1.65
C GLY A 58 5.53 -2.96 2.79
N CYS A 59 4.68 -3.96 2.56
CA CYS A 59 4.36 -4.98 3.55
C CYS A 59 3.90 -4.38 4.89
N SER A 60 3.03 -3.37 4.82
CA SER A 60 2.65 -2.56 5.98
C SER A 60 1.37 -3.01 6.67
N GLY A 61 0.58 -3.86 6.01
CA GLY A 61 -0.61 -4.42 6.62
C GLY A 61 -0.29 -5.43 7.73
N ARG A 62 -1.33 -5.87 8.42
CA ARG A 62 -1.24 -6.65 9.65
C ARG A 62 -1.38 -8.14 9.39
N TYR A 63 -0.40 -8.91 9.86
CA TYR A 63 -0.52 -10.36 10.05
C TYR A 63 -0.85 -10.71 11.51
N GLU A 64 -1.72 -11.70 11.73
CA GLU A 64 -2.45 -11.97 12.99
C GLU A 64 -1.59 -12.26 14.24
N GLN A 65 -0.30 -12.58 14.07
CA GLN A 65 0.58 -13.04 15.17
C GLN A 65 0.92 -11.99 16.23
N TYR A 66 0.45 -10.76 16.10
CA TYR A 66 0.61 -9.72 17.11
C TYR A 66 -0.77 -9.24 17.60
N PRO A 67 -1.39 -9.89 18.60
CA PRO A 67 -2.68 -9.45 19.14
C PRO A 67 -2.58 -8.22 20.04
N ASP A 68 -1.44 -7.98 20.72
CA ASP A 68 -1.30 -6.88 21.68
C ASP A 68 0.09 -6.24 21.64
N VAL A 69 0.11 -4.92 21.91
CA VAL A 69 1.25 -4.03 22.18
C VAL A 69 2.00 -3.49 20.93
N GLN A 70 1.65 -2.25 20.54
CA GLN A 70 2.39 -1.40 19.58
C GLN A 70 2.78 -2.07 18.26
N GLN A 71 1.78 -2.24 17.38
CA GLN A 71 1.96 -2.76 16.03
C GLN A 71 3.06 -1.98 15.28
N PRO A 72 3.99 -2.67 14.57
CA PRO A 72 5.04 -2.01 13.79
C PRO A 72 4.50 -1.02 12.75
N GLY A 73 3.40 -1.32 12.08
CA GLY A 73 2.80 -0.45 11.05
C GLY A 73 2.45 0.95 11.56
N PRO A 74 1.60 1.11 12.59
CA PRO A 74 1.30 2.41 13.21
C PRO A 74 2.52 3.11 13.85
N LEU A 75 3.53 2.36 14.30
CA LEU A 75 4.80 2.95 14.77
C LEU A 75 5.59 3.56 13.62
N VAL A 76 5.73 2.81 12.51
CA VAL A 76 6.39 3.28 11.29
C VAL A 76 5.64 4.48 10.72
N ALA A 77 4.31 4.43 10.58
CA ALA A 77 3.51 5.55 10.08
C ALA A 77 3.69 6.83 10.91
N ARG A 78 3.74 6.72 12.24
CA ARG A 78 4.05 7.86 13.14
C ARG A 78 5.48 8.36 12.99
N ALA A 79 6.45 7.47 12.79
CA ALA A 79 7.83 7.86 12.54
C ALA A 79 7.96 8.62 11.20
N LEU A 80 7.30 8.13 10.14
CA LEU A 80 7.24 8.81 8.85
C LEU A 80 6.63 10.21 8.99
N GLN A 81 5.52 10.35 9.71
CA GLN A 81 4.94 11.68 9.96
C GLN A 81 5.90 12.58 10.76
N SER A 82 6.59 12.03 11.74
CA SER A 82 7.59 12.80 12.52
C SER A 82 8.72 13.31 11.62
N GLN A 83 9.14 12.52 10.62
CA GLN A 83 10.12 12.94 9.60
C GLN A 83 9.56 13.97 8.62
N VAL A 84 8.25 13.93 8.32
CA VAL A 84 7.59 15.00 7.55
C VAL A 84 7.70 16.34 8.29
N THR A 85 7.46 16.36 9.61
CA THR A 85 7.53 17.60 10.41
C THR A 85 8.96 18.00 10.78
N ASN A 86 9.84 17.04 11.04
CA ASN A 86 11.22 17.25 11.45
C ASN A 86 12.15 16.25 10.72
N PRO A 87 12.61 16.57 9.50
CA PRO A 87 13.35 15.62 8.66
C PRO A 87 14.73 15.23 9.22
N ALA A 88 15.27 15.98 10.19
CA ALA A 88 16.52 15.66 10.87
C ALA A 88 16.36 14.63 12.01
N ILE A 89 15.13 14.21 12.34
CA ILE A 89 14.89 13.21 13.39
C ILE A 89 15.34 11.81 12.96
N PHE A 90 15.53 10.90 13.93
CA PHE A 90 15.94 9.51 13.71
C PHE A 90 17.26 9.35 12.92
N GLY A 91 18.19 10.29 13.08
CA GLY A 91 19.48 10.26 12.40
C GLY A 91 19.50 10.95 11.04
N GLY A 92 18.45 11.70 10.69
CA GLY A 92 18.45 12.58 9.52
C GLY A 92 19.54 13.65 9.62
N TYR A 93 20.17 13.97 8.48
CA TYR A 93 21.15 15.05 8.41
C TYR A 93 20.50 16.42 8.61
N ALA A 94 21.29 17.42 9.02
CA ALA A 94 20.81 18.81 9.14
C ALA A 94 20.27 19.38 7.80
N SER A 95 20.71 18.82 6.68
CA SER A 95 20.26 19.17 5.32
C SER A 95 19.09 18.30 4.82
N ALA A 96 18.54 17.42 5.66
CA ALA A 96 17.38 16.61 5.29
C ALA A 96 16.15 17.50 5.06
N GLU A 97 15.34 17.15 4.07
CA GLU A 97 14.10 17.83 3.75
C GLU A 97 12.90 16.92 3.98
N SER A 98 11.75 17.53 4.28
CA SER A 98 10.50 16.80 4.43
C SER A 98 10.15 16.04 3.16
N ALA A 99 9.65 14.81 3.32
CA ALA A 99 9.13 14.04 2.20
C ALA A 99 7.95 14.77 1.52
N SER A 100 7.92 14.72 0.19
CA SER A 100 6.84 15.25 -0.63
C SER A 100 5.64 14.31 -0.72
N PHE A 101 5.89 13.00 -0.66
CA PHE A 101 4.87 11.95 -0.65
C PHE A 101 5.43 10.66 -0.04
N LEU A 102 4.55 9.69 0.22
CA LEU A 102 4.90 8.29 0.47
C LEU A 102 4.63 7.46 -0.79
N TYR A 103 5.58 6.62 -1.19
CA TYR A 103 5.38 5.59 -2.20
C TYR A 103 5.26 4.22 -1.52
N HIS A 104 4.05 3.65 -1.54
CA HIS A 104 3.74 2.36 -0.95
C HIS A 104 3.92 1.21 -1.94
N LEU A 105 4.88 0.35 -1.67
CA LEU A 105 5.36 -0.75 -2.53
C LEU A 105 4.50 -2.02 -2.42
N GLY A 106 3.20 -1.87 -2.25
CA GLY A 106 2.27 -2.99 -2.12
C GLY A 106 2.22 -3.67 -0.75
N ASP A 107 1.33 -4.65 -0.65
CA ASP A 107 0.91 -5.34 0.58
C ASP A 107 0.44 -4.33 1.64
N ILE A 108 -0.51 -3.50 1.20
CA ILE A 108 -1.13 -2.45 2.02
C ILE A 108 -2.01 -3.08 3.09
N VAL A 109 -2.77 -4.10 2.68
CA VAL A 109 -3.62 -4.88 3.57
C VAL A 109 -3.20 -6.33 3.51
N TYR A 110 -2.91 -6.94 4.65
CA TYR A 110 -2.74 -8.38 4.75
C TYR A 110 -4.07 -9.04 5.01
N LYS A 111 -4.56 -9.75 4.00
CA LYS A 111 -5.67 -10.69 4.13
C LYS A 111 -5.21 -11.96 4.83
N GLU A 112 -6.04 -12.46 5.75
CA GLU A 112 -5.88 -13.80 6.29
C GLU A 112 -6.49 -14.83 5.34
N GLU A 113 -5.64 -15.75 4.90
CA GLU A 113 -5.87 -16.61 3.72
C GLU A 113 -6.06 -18.08 4.06
N SER A 114 -6.03 -18.49 5.32
CA SER A 114 -5.94 -19.92 5.60
C SER A 114 -7.27 -20.64 5.40
N GLU A 115 -7.43 -21.28 4.24
CA GLU A 115 -8.48 -22.31 3.99
C GLU A 115 -8.32 -23.54 4.88
N ASN A 116 -7.14 -23.73 5.50
CA ASN A 116 -6.82 -24.83 6.41
C ASN A 116 -7.07 -24.52 7.90
N VAL A 117 -7.60 -23.34 8.23
CA VAL A 117 -8.05 -23.06 9.59
C VAL A 117 -9.51 -23.48 9.68
N SER A 118 -9.77 -24.50 10.51
CA SER A 118 -11.11 -25.04 10.75
C SER A 118 -12.13 -23.90 10.89
N ALA A 119 -13.35 -24.08 10.38
CA ALA A 119 -14.41 -23.07 10.39
C ALA A 119 -14.70 -22.44 11.78
N ALA A 120 -14.20 -23.04 12.87
CA ALA A 120 -14.26 -22.53 14.24
C ALA A 120 -13.21 -21.44 14.58
N ALA A 121 -12.19 -21.25 13.75
CA ALA A 121 -11.10 -20.29 13.94
C ALA A 121 -10.94 -19.31 12.76
N ALA A 122 -11.92 -19.26 11.85
CA ALA A 122 -11.97 -18.25 10.81
C ALA A 122 -12.15 -16.86 11.44
N ASP A 123 -11.20 -15.93 11.24
CA ASP A 123 -11.42 -14.53 11.59
C ASP A 123 -12.60 -14.00 10.74
N PRO A 124 -13.72 -13.57 11.36
CA PRO A 124 -14.80 -12.93 10.62
C PRO A 124 -14.35 -11.67 9.87
N ARG A 125 -13.23 -11.04 10.25
CA ARG A 125 -12.61 -9.87 9.58
C ARG A 125 -11.79 -10.24 8.34
N GLY A 126 -11.28 -11.48 8.25
CA GLY A 126 -10.67 -12.10 7.05
C GLY A 126 -11.54 -12.03 5.79
N LYS A 127 -12.80 -11.64 5.95
CA LYS A 127 -13.85 -11.58 4.93
C LYS A 127 -14.27 -10.16 4.54
N ASP A 128 -13.80 -9.13 5.25
CA ASP A 128 -14.20 -7.73 5.02
C ASP A 128 -12.94 -6.89 4.70
N GLN A 129 -12.57 -6.86 3.43
CA GLN A 129 -11.46 -6.06 2.92
C GLN A 129 -11.62 -4.56 3.23
N ALA A 130 -12.86 -4.05 3.26
CA ALA A 130 -13.12 -2.67 3.63
C ALA A 130 -12.77 -2.38 5.11
N ALA A 131 -13.12 -3.27 6.04
CA ALA A 131 -12.69 -3.13 7.44
C ALA A 131 -11.15 -3.21 7.59
N MET A 132 -10.51 -4.03 6.78
CA MET A 132 -9.06 -4.13 6.78
C MET A 132 -8.40 -2.87 6.23
N TYR A 133 -8.90 -2.30 5.13
CA TYR A 133 -8.42 -1.00 4.63
C TYR A 133 -8.62 0.11 5.66
N ASP A 134 -9.77 0.13 6.35
CA ASP A 134 -10.00 1.10 7.42
C ASP A 134 -8.89 1.03 8.48
N SER A 135 -8.64 -0.17 9.03
CA SER A 135 -7.71 -0.36 10.14
C SER A 135 -6.23 -0.32 9.73
N GLN A 136 -5.86 -0.98 8.64
CA GLN A 136 -4.46 -1.18 8.24
C GLN A 136 -3.92 -0.06 7.35
N PHE A 137 -4.79 0.73 6.71
CA PHE A 137 -4.38 1.88 5.91
C PHE A 137 -4.91 3.21 6.47
N TYR A 138 -6.22 3.39 6.57
CA TYR A 138 -6.80 4.70 6.92
C TYR A 138 -6.51 5.14 8.35
N GLN A 139 -6.64 4.24 9.34
CA GLN A 139 -6.26 4.49 10.74
C GLN A 139 -4.74 4.57 10.89
N GLN A 140 -4.01 3.61 10.30
CA GLN A 140 -2.55 3.53 10.38
C GLN A 140 -1.88 4.82 9.92
N TYR A 141 -2.31 5.36 8.78
CA TYR A 141 -1.76 6.59 8.20
C TYR A 141 -2.62 7.82 8.51
N ALA A 142 -3.44 7.81 9.57
CA ALA A 142 -4.38 8.90 9.84
C ALA A 142 -3.70 10.26 10.07
N SER A 143 -2.52 10.25 10.70
CA SER A 143 -1.73 11.45 10.95
C SER A 143 -0.70 11.78 9.87
N TYR A 144 -0.52 10.94 8.84
CA TYR A 144 0.48 11.19 7.80
C TYR A 144 0.01 12.30 6.85
N GLU A 145 0.71 13.42 6.74
CA GLU A 145 0.17 14.62 6.09
C GLU A 145 0.48 14.71 4.59
N ARG A 146 1.18 13.73 4.02
CA ARG A 146 1.51 13.72 2.60
C ARG A 146 0.64 12.74 1.82
N GLU A 147 0.61 12.96 0.51
CA GLU A 147 -0.04 12.04 -0.42
C GLU A 147 0.66 10.67 -0.40
N ILE A 148 -0.14 9.62 -0.62
CA ILE A 148 0.34 8.24 -0.64
C ILE A 148 0.03 7.65 -2.01
N PHE A 149 1.05 7.46 -2.84
CA PHE A 149 0.93 6.70 -4.08
C PHE A 149 1.28 5.25 -3.79
N SER A 150 0.78 4.32 -4.60
CA SER A 150 1.00 2.90 -4.37
C SER A 150 1.00 2.09 -5.66
N ILE A 151 1.70 0.96 -5.66
CA ILE A 151 1.46 -0.19 -6.53
C ILE A 151 0.84 -1.31 -5.69
N PRO A 152 0.01 -2.20 -6.25
CA PRO A 152 -0.51 -3.33 -5.49
C PRO A 152 0.59 -4.37 -5.26
N GLY A 153 0.57 -4.98 -4.08
CA GLY A 153 1.32 -6.19 -3.79
C GLY A 153 0.47 -7.42 -4.03
N ASN A 154 1.03 -8.60 -3.75
CA ASN A 154 0.32 -9.83 -3.99
C ASN A 154 -0.92 -10.01 -3.09
N HIS A 155 -0.89 -9.47 -1.86
CA HIS A 155 -2.07 -9.48 -1.00
C HIS A 155 -3.16 -8.53 -1.50
N ASP A 156 -2.78 -7.45 -2.17
CA ASP A 156 -3.71 -6.46 -2.74
C ASP A 156 -4.31 -6.95 -4.07
N CYS A 157 -3.64 -7.86 -4.80
CA CYS A 157 -4.11 -8.33 -6.11
C CYS A 157 -5.09 -9.50 -6.08
N LYS A 158 -5.42 -10.06 -4.91
CA LYS A 158 -6.26 -11.28 -4.83
C LYS A 158 -7.70 -11.02 -5.26
N PHE A 159 -8.15 -11.69 -6.32
CA PHE A 159 -9.52 -11.60 -6.80
C PHE A 159 -10.46 -12.58 -6.09
N SER A 160 -11.69 -12.12 -5.83
CA SER A 160 -12.77 -12.97 -5.31
C SER A 160 -14.08 -12.61 -5.98
N LYS A 161 -14.91 -13.63 -6.27
CA LYS A 161 -16.30 -13.41 -6.74
C LYS A 161 -17.20 -12.78 -5.67
N ASN A 162 -16.84 -12.93 -4.40
CA ASN A 162 -17.44 -12.13 -3.34
C ASN A 162 -16.68 -10.80 -3.24
N PRO A 163 -17.30 -9.66 -3.58
CA PRO A 163 -16.62 -8.36 -3.64
C PRO A 163 -16.03 -7.93 -2.29
N GLU A 164 -16.67 -8.26 -1.17
CA GLU A 164 -16.17 -7.94 0.19
C GLU A 164 -14.81 -8.59 0.48
N ARG A 165 -14.43 -9.62 -0.29
CA ARG A 165 -13.20 -10.39 -0.13
C ARG A 165 -12.18 -10.13 -1.24
N SER A 166 -12.50 -9.29 -2.22
CA SER A 166 -11.69 -9.08 -3.43
C SER A 166 -10.69 -7.95 -3.18
N GLY A 167 -9.44 -8.31 -2.87
CA GLY A 167 -8.36 -7.34 -2.60
C GLY A 167 -8.21 -6.34 -3.75
N ILE A 168 -8.21 -6.82 -4.99
CA ILE A 168 -7.99 -5.96 -6.16
C ILE A 168 -9.11 -4.95 -6.36
N ASP A 169 -10.37 -5.31 -6.06
CA ASP A 169 -11.48 -4.37 -6.14
C ASP A 169 -11.35 -3.25 -5.10
N HIS A 170 -10.93 -3.59 -3.88
CA HIS A 170 -10.70 -2.61 -2.82
C HIS A 170 -9.46 -1.75 -3.09
N TYR A 171 -8.39 -2.30 -3.67
CA TYR A 171 -7.26 -1.51 -4.16
C TYR A 171 -7.73 -0.47 -5.19
N LEU A 172 -8.51 -0.91 -6.19
CA LEU A 172 -9.04 -0.02 -7.22
C LEU A 172 -9.94 1.08 -6.64
N ILE A 173 -10.78 0.77 -5.66
CA ILE A 173 -11.64 1.76 -4.99
C ILE A 173 -10.82 2.81 -4.23
N ASN A 174 -9.74 2.40 -3.55
CA ASN A 174 -8.98 3.29 -2.67
C ASN A 174 -7.90 4.09 -3.39
N PHE A 175 -7.23 3.51 -4.39
CA PHE A 175 -6.09 4.13 -5.07
C PHE A 175 -6.39 4.59 -6.50
N CYS A 176 -7.36 3.97 -7.17
CA CYS A 176 -7.69 4.24 -8.57
C CYS A 176 -9.09 4.84 -8.75
N ASP A 177 -9.53 5.66 -7.79
CA ASP A 177 -10.81 6.36 -7.93
C ASP A 177 -10.72 7.41 -9.05
N SER A 178 -11.83 7.62 -9.75
CA SER A 178 -12.00 8.75 -10.65
C SER A 178 -11.90 10.11 -9.97
N ASN A 179 -12.19 10.19 -8.65
CA ASN A 179 -12.27 11.43 -7.89
C ASN A 179 -11.70 11.27 -6.49
N ARG A 180 -11.06 12.33 -5.96
CA ARG A 180 -10.63 12.38 -4.56
C ARG A 180 -11.84 12.56 -3.64
N ARG A 181 -12.21 11.52 -2.90
CA ARG A 181 -13.33 11.52 -1.95
C ARG A 181 -13.05 10.62 -0.75
N ILE A 182 -13.90 10.68 0.28
CA ILE A 182 -13.83 9.70 1.36
C ILE A 182 -14.26 8.34 0.79
N SER A 183 -13.38 7.35 0.92
CA SER A 183 -13.65 5.98 0.47
C SER A 183 -14.77 5.35 1.31
N PRO A 184 -15.62 4.48 0.74
CA PRO A 184 -16.50 3.63 1.54
C PRO A 184 -15.73 2.72 2.52
N ASP A 185 -14.46 2.43 2.25
CA ASP A 185 -13.59 1.64 3.12
C ASP A 185 -12.95 2.47 4.22
N ASN A 186 -13.09 3.79 4.17
CA ASN A 186 -12.61 4.69 5.21
C ASN A 186 -13.73 5.01 6.20
N ARG A 187 -13.82 4.20 7.25
CA ARG A 187 -14.88 4.24 8.27
C ARG A 187 -14.49 5.09 9.49
N SER A 188 -13.20 5.33 9.69
CA SER A 188 -12.63 5.91 10.91
C SER A 188 -11.89 7.24 10.71
N ASN A 189 -11.41 7.52 9.50
CA ASN A 189 -10.65 8.72 9.18
C ASN A 189 -11.46 9.63 8.24
N THR A 190 -11.79 10.83 8.69
CA THR A 190 -12.65 11.74 7.89
C THR A 190 -11.88 12.68 6.97
N THR A 191 -10.55 12.61 6.93
CA THR A 191 -9.71 13.58 6.21
C THR A 191 -8.96 12.96 5.03
N ARG A 192 -8.43 11.74 5.14
CA ARG A 192 -7.73 11.08 4.04
C ARG A 192 -8.72 10.63 2.97
N LYS A 193 -8.52 11.16 1.76
CA LYS A 193 -9.30 10.81 0.57
C LYS A 193 -8.64 9.68 -0.22
N THR A 194 -9.42 9.06 -1.10
CA THR A 194 -8.94 8.20 -2.17
C THR A 194 -7.90 8.91 -3.04
N MET A 195 -7.05 8.11 -3.67
CA MET A 195 -6.17 8.56 -4.74
C MET A 195 -6.84 8.37 -6.10
N VAL A 196 -6.23 9.02 -7.10
CA VAL A 196 -6.71 9.04 -8.48
C VAL A 196 -5.66 8.47 -9.43
N GLN A 197 -4.94 7.43 -8.99
CA GLN A 197 -4.02 6.73 -9.88
C GLN A 197 -4.81 6.17 -11.05
N PRO A 198 -4.32 6.33 -12.30
CA PRO A 198 -5.12 6.01 -13.47
C PRO A 198 -5.46 4.51 -13.55
N TYR A 199 -4.60 3.66 -12.99
CA TYR A 199 -4.74 2.21 -12.96
C TYR A 199 -3.75 1.62 -11.93
N PRO A 200 -3.75 0.30 -11.61
CA PRO A 200 -2.78 -0.29 -10.67
C PRO A 200 -1.32 -0.19 -11.11
N TYR A 201 -1.08 -0.03 -12.41
CA TYR A 201 0.20 0.41 -12.98
C TYR A 201 0.04 1.78 -13.63
N TRP A 202 1.06 2.62 -13.50
CA TRP A 202 0.96 4.05 -13.82
C TRP A 202 2.33 4.70 -13.96
N THR A 203 2.35 5.91 -14.51
CA THR A 203 3.50 6.81 -14.47
C THR A 203 3.15 8.09 -13.73
N LEU A 204 3.94 8.46 -12.72
CA LEU A 204 3.86 9.75 -12.04
C LEU A 204 4.99 10.65 -12.56
N GLU A 205 4.61 11.78 -13.11
CA GLU A 205 5.55 12.86 -13.43
C GLU A 205 5.71 13.81 -12.24
N THR A 206 6.95 14.09 -11.88
CA THR A 206 7.34 15.14 -10.94
C THR A 206 8.29 16.12 -11.64
N PRO A 207 8.56 17.31 -11.06
CA PRO A 207 9.45 18.29 -11.70
C PRO A 207 10.88 17.81 -12.00
N VAL A 208 11.37 16.78 -11.30
CA VAL A 208 12.77 16.34 -11.39
C VAL A 208 12.93 14.82 -11.65
N ALA A 209 11.83 14.05 -11.64
CA ALA A 209 11.86 12.60 -11.81
C ALA A 209 10.52 12.07 -12.33
N TYR A 210 10.57 10.93 -13.04
CA TYR A 210 9.41 10.09 -13.34
C TYR A 210 9.45 8.84 -12.47
N PHE A 211 8.28 8.43 -11.98
CA PHE A 211 8.10 7.17 -11.28
C PHE A 211 7.21 6.28 -12.12
N VAL A 212 7.66 5.04 -12.36
CA VAL A 212 6.88 4.03 -13.08
C VAL A 212 6.47 2.97 -12.06
N GLY A 213 5.18 2.94 -11.76
CA GLY A 213 4.57 1.90 -10.93
C GLY A 213 4.14 0.73 -11.82
N LEU A 214 4.63 -0.47 -11.52
CA LEU A 214 4.29 -1.69 -12.22
C LEU A 214 3.47 -2.60 -11.29
N ASP A 215 2.47 -3.26 -11.84
CA ASP A 215 1.73 -4.34 -11.20
C ASP A 215 2.24 -5.66 -11.78
N THR A 216 2.64 -6.59 -10.92
CA THR A 216 3.19 -7.88 -11.36
C THR A 216 2.10 -8.85 -11.77
N ASN A 217 0.85 -8.60 -11.38
CA ASN A 217 -0.28 -9.52 -11.55
C ASN A 217 -0.06 -10.93 -10.96
N ASP A 218 1.01 -11.12 -10.18
CA ASP A 218 1.39 -12.39 -9.56
C ASP A 218 1.08 -12.34 -8.07
N VAL A 219 0.42 -13.39 -7.57
CA VAL A 219 0.08 -13.49 -6.15
C VAL A 219 1.22 -14.05 -5.30
N ASN A 220 2.34 -14.53 -5.86
CA ASN A 220 3.62 -14.76 -5.16
C ASN A 220 4.70 -15.30 -6.13
N GLY A 221 5.96 -14.93 -5.90
CA GLY A 221 7.12 -15.58 -6.55
C GLY A 221 7.62 -14.92 -7.83
N GLY A 222 6.87 -13.99 -8.42
CA GLY A 222 7.33 -13.04 -9.42
C GLY A 222 8.14 -13.67 -10.55
N LEU A 223 7.50 -14.46 -11.41
CA LEU A 223 8.13 -14.90 -12.66
C LEU A 223 7.85 -13.86 -13.75
N LEU A 224 8.87 -13.06 -14.09
CA LEU A 224 8.89 -12.36 -15.38
C LEU A 224 9.19 -13.42 -16.45
N ASP A 225 8.28 -13.59 -17.41
CA ASP A 225 8.51 -14.40 -18.60
C ASP A 225 9.43 -13.71 -19.62
#